data_AF-A0A6N7CW31-F1
#
_entry.id   AF-A0A6N7CW31-F1
#
_cell.length_a   1.000
_cell.length_b   1.000
_cell.length_c   1.000
_cell.angle_alpha   90.00
_cell.angle_beta   90.00
_cell.angle_gamma   90.00
#
_symmetry.space_group_name_H-M   'P 1'
#
loop_
_entity.id
_entity.type
_entity.pdbx_description
1 polymer ?
#
loop_
_entity_poly.entity_id
_entity_poly.type
_entity_poly.pdbx_seq_one_letter_code
_entity_poly.pdbx_strand_id
1 'polypeptide(L)'
;MERYLTIVTAVGAGVVGGVMFAFSTFIMTGLGRLDPAQGISAMQAINREAPNFWFMTVLFGTALTSIALAIVSVVRHDGSAVYAVIACALYLVGIVLTIVYHVPHNNALDAIDPTAAGSADYWRDYVSGWTGWNHVRTVSAIAASAVLTWSATRGR
;
A
#
# COMPACT_ATOMS: atom_id res chain seq x y z
N MET A 1 -9.78 -22.34 -10.90
CA MET A 1 -8.56 -21.88 -10.20
C MET A 1 -8.33 -20.39 -10.45
N GLU A 2 -8.12 -19.96 -11.69
CA GLU A 2 -7.87 -18.56 -12.06
C GLU A 2 -8.91 -17.57 -11.52
N ARG A 3 -10.22 -17.84 -11.68
CA ARG A 3 -11.27 -16.97 -11.13
C ARG A 3 -11.16 -16.73 -9.62
N TYR A 4 -10.85 -17.78 -8.83
CA TYR A 4 -10.68 -17.65 -7.39
C TYR A 4 -9.43 -16.82 -7.07
N LEU A 5 -8.34 -17.04 -7.82
CA LEU A 5 -7.11 -16.28 -7.66
C LEU A 5 -7.31 -14.79 -8.00
N THR A 6 -8.07 -14.47 -9.05
CA THR A 6 -8.46 -13.09 -9.40
C THR A 6 -9.26 -12.45 -8.27
N ILE A 7 -10.28 -13.14 -7.73
CA ILE A 7 -11.12 -12.61 -6.65
C ILE A 7 -10.29 -12.36 -5.38
N VAL A 8 -9.48 -13.34 -4.96
CA VAL A 8 -8.62 -13.21 -3.77
C VAL A 8 -7.65 -12.04 -3.93
N THR A 9 -7.02 -11.92 -5.10
CA THR A 9 -6.09 -10.82 -5.39
C THR A 9 -6.81 -9.47 -5.42
N ALA A 10 -8.00 -9.39 -6.03
CA ALA A 10 -8.79 -8.16 -6.09
C ALA A 10 -9.21 -7.68 -4.70
N VAL A 11 -9.66 -8.61 -3.84
CA VAL A 11 -10.06 -8.34 -2.46
C VAL A 11 -8.85 -7.89 -1.64
N GLY A 12 -7.73 -8.61 -1.72
CA GLY A 12 -6.50 -8.25 -1.02
C GLY A 12 -5.98 -6.86 -1.43
N ALA A 13 -6.00 -6.56 -2.75
CA ALA A 13 -5.63 -5.26 -3.27
C ALA A 13 -6.57 -4.15 -2.77
N GLY A 14 -7.88 -4.43 -2.71
CA GLY A 14 -8.88 -3.51 -2.18
C GLY A 14 -8.71 -3.23 -0.69
N VAL A 15 -8.44 -4.25 0.12
CA VAL A 15 -8.17 -4.10 1.57
C VAL A 15 -6.92 -3.24 1.80
N VAL A 16 -5.81 -3.54 1.11
CA VAL A 16 -4.57 -2.76 1.23
C VAL A 16 -4.79 -1.33 0.74
N GLY A 17 -5.44 -1.16 -0.42
CA GLY A 17 -5.78 0.14 -0.97
C GLY A 17 -6.65 0.97 -0.01
N GLY A 18 -7.60 0.35 0.68
CA GLY A 18 -8.44 0.97 1.69
C GLY A 18 -7.64 1.47 2.91
N VAL A 19 -6.70 0.67 3.41
CA VAL A 19 -5.79 1.10 4.50
C VAL A 19 -4.96 2.30 4.04
N MET A 20 -4.33 2.21 2.86
CA MET A 20 -3.54 3.33 2.33
C MET A 20 -4.40 4.56 2.11
N PHE A 21 -5.63 4.41 1.61
CA PHE A 21 -6.58 5.50 1.42
C PHE A 21 -6.90 6.24 2.74
N ALA A 22 -7.13 5.51 3.84
CA ALA A 22 -7.34 6.12 5.15
C ALA A 22 -6.11 6.96 5.58
N PHE A 23 -4.91 6.41 5.37
CA PHE A 23 -3.65 7.12 5.63
C PHE A 23 -3.51 8.41 4.81
N SER A 24 -3.85 8.34 3.53
CA SER A 24 -3.75 9.46 2.59
C SER A 24 -4.79 10.55 2.81
N THR A 25 -5.94 10.24 3.41
CA THR A 25 -7.07 11.19 3.47
C THR A 25 -7.20 11.85 4.82
N PHE A 26 -7.16 11.07 5.92
CA PHE A 26 -7.47 11.62 7.23
C PHE A 26 -6.49 11.24 8.34
N ILE A 27 -5.79 10.10 8.28
CA ILE A 27 -4.86 9.73 9.37
C ILE A 27 -3.66 10.68 9.39
N MET A 28 -2.91 10.81 8.29
CA MET A 28 -1.74 11.69 8.27
C MET A 28 -2.13 13.16 8.48
N THR A 29 -3.26 13.59 7.92
CA THR A 29 -3.83 14.93 8.17
C THR A 29 -4.14 15.15 9.64
N GLY A 30 -4.71 14.15 10.32
CA GLY A 30 -5.01 14.21 11.75
C GLY A 30 -3.73 14.28 12.60
N LEU A 31 -2.76 13.40 12.31
CA LEU A 31 -1.47 13.39 13.01
C LEU A 31 -0.68 14.69 12.79
N GLY A 32 -0.73 15.26 11.59
CA GLY A 32 -0.08 16.53 11.25
C GLY A 32 -0.69 17.76 11.93
N ARG A 33 -1.89 17.64 12.51
CA ARG A 33 -2.55 18.72 13.28
C ARG A 33 -2.22 18.71 14.77
N LEU A 34 -1.62 17.62 15.27
CA LEU A 34 -1.17 17.54 16.66
C LEU A 34 0.05 18.43 16.87
N ASP A 35 0.39 18.68 18.14
CA ASP A 35 1.73 19.16 18.46
C ASP A 35 2.77 18.21 17.80
N PRO A 36 3.84 18.73 17.16
CA PRO A 36 4.76 17.88 16.41
C PRO A 36 5.35 16.72 17.21
N ALA A 37 5.66 16.92 18.50
CA ALA A 37 6.19 15.84 19.33
C ALA A 37 5.17 14.71 19.52
N GLN A 38 3.88 15.06 19.66
CA GLN A 38 2.79 14.10 19.77
C GLN A 38 2.54 13.39 18.43
N GLY A 39 2.56 14.13 17.32
CA GLY A 39 2.40 13.58 15.97
C GLY A 39 3.48 12.55 15.63
N ILE A 40 4.75 12.89 15.91
CA ILE A 40 5.89 11.97 15.75
C ILE A 40 5.69 10.72 16.60
N SER A 41 5.45 10.89 17.91
CA SER A 41 5.32 9.76 18.84
C SER A 41 4.19 8.81 18.45
N ALA A 42 3.04 9.36 18.03
CA ALA A 42 1.91 8.57 17.55
C ALA A 42 2.25 7.81 16.26
N MET A 43 2.90 8.47 15.30
CA MET A 43 3.31 7.81 14.05
C MET A 43 4.39 6.74 14.26
N GLN A 44 5.32 6.95 15.19
CA GLN A 44 6.30 5.93 15.61
C GLN A 44 5.59 4.70 16.19
N ALA A 45 4.62 4.89 17.09
CA ALA A 45 3.83 3.79 17.63
C ALA A 45 3.08 3.02 16.52
N ILE A 46 2.43 3.74 15.60
CA ILE A 46 1.76 3.13 14.43
C ILE A 46 2.77 2.34 13.57
N ASN A 47 3.94 2.90 13.29
CA ASN A 47 4.97 2.25 12.46
C ASN A 47 5.50 0.96 13.09
N ARG A 48 5.59 0.89 14.43
CA ARG A 48 6.02 -0.31 15.15
C ARG A 48 4.94 -1.41 15.16
N GLU A 49 3.67 -1.03 15.18
CA GLU A 49 2.53 -1.97 15.17
C GLU A 49 2.12 -2.43 13.75
N ALA A 50 2.37 -1.59 12.74
CA ALA A 50 2.02 -1.88 11.35
C ALA A 50 2.61 -3.21 10.80
N PRO A 51 3.87 -3.59 11.04
CA PRO A 51 4.44 -4.86 10.57
C PRO A 51 3.98 -6.09 11.37
N ASN A 52 2.69 -6.15 11.74
CA ASN A 52 2.09 -7.31 12.38
C ASN A 52 1.75 -8.41 11.35
N PHE A 53 1.57 -9.63 11.86
CA PHE A 53 1.28 -10.83 11.08
C PHE A 53 0.11 -10.65 10.10
N TRP A 54 -1.00 -10.05 10.54
CA TRP A 54 -2.21 -9.94 9.74
C TRP A 54 -2.03 -8.98 8.57
N PHE A 55 -1.51 -7.78 8.82
CA PHE A 55 -1.30 -6.81 7.76
C PHE A 55 -0.22 -7.28 6.77
N MET A 56 0.88 -7.84 7.26
CA MET A 56 1.95 -8.39 6.40
C MET A 56 1.46 -9.55 5.54
N THR A 57 0.58 -10.40 6.08
CA THR A 57 -0.05 -11.49 5.31
C THR A 57 -0.89 -10.95 4.18
N VAL A 58 -1.75 -9.94 4.41
CA VAL A 58 -2.58 -9.39 3.34
C VAL A 58 -1.71 -8.63 2.32
N LEU A 59 -0.73 -7.84 2.77
CA LEU A 59 0.15 -7.06 1.89
C LEU A 59 1.01 -7.95 0.98
N PHE A 60 1.84 -8.81 1.56
CA PHE A 60 2.74 -9.66 0.77
C PHE A 60 2.03 -10.88 0.19
N GLY A 61 1.00 -11.40 0.84
CA GLY A 61 0.17 -12.45 0.29
C GLY A 61 -0.53 -12.01 -1.01
N THR A 62 -1.07 -10.79 -1.05
CA THR A 62 -1.64 -10.25 -2.30
C THR A 62 -0.57 -10.03 -3.38
N ALA A 63 0.67 -9.69 -3.00
CA ALA A 63 1.77 -9.58 -3.95
C ALA A 63 2.09 -10.94 -4.57
N LEU A 64 2.14 -12.00 -3.75
CA LEU A 64 2.35 -13.38 -4.20
C LEU A 64 1.21 -13.86 -5.10
N THR A 65 -0.05 -13.61 -4.74
CA THR A 65 -1.18 -13.99 -5.59
C THR A 65 -1.22 -13.19 -6.89
N SER A 66 -0.78 -11.93 -6.88
CA SER A 66 -0.61 -11.11 -8.09
C SER A 66 0.44 -11.72 -9.03
N ILE A 67 1.61 -12.13 -8.52
CA ILE A 67 2.65 -12.78 -9.33
C ILE A 67 2.13 -14.10 -9.91
N ALA A 68 1.50 -14.94 -9.08
CA ALA A 68 0.93 -16.20 -9.53
C ALA A 68 -0.15 -15.99 -10.61
N LEU A 69 -1.02 -14.99 -10.44
CA LEU A 69 -2.07 -14.67 -11.40
C LEU A 69 -1.48 -14.20 -12.73
N ALA A 70 -0.49 -13.30 -12.71
CA ALA A 70 0.17 -12.83 -13.91
C ALA A 70 0.79 -13.99 -14.71
N ILE A 71 1.47 -14.93 -14.03
CA ILE A 71 2.05 -16.13 -14.68
C ILE A 71 0.95 -17.00 -15.29
N VAL A 72 -0.10 -17.32 -14.54
CA VAL A 72 -1.21 -18.17 -15.01
C VAL A 72 -1.89 -17.55 -16.23
N SER A 73 -2.17 -16.25 -16.20
CA SER A 73 -2.85 -15.57 -17.30
C SER A 73 -1.97 -15.50 -18.57
N VAL A 74 -0.65 -15.29 -18.44
CA VAL A 74 0.26 -15.32 -19.59
C VAL A 74 0.35 -16.72 -20.20
N VAL A 75 0.46 -17.76 -19.38
CA VAL A 75 0.55 -19.15 -19.86
C VAL A 75 -0.73 -19.60 -20.56
N ARG A 76 -1.90 -19.16 -20.08
CA ARG A 76 -3.20 -19.50 -20.69
C ARG A 76 -3.51 -18.73 -21.97
N HIS A 77 -2.87 -17.58 -22.16
CA HIS A 77 -2.90 -16.83 -23.41
C HIS A 77 -4.30 -16.38 -23.87
N ASP A 78 -5.20 -16.10 -22.93
CA ASP A 78 -6.54 -15.60 -23.23
C ASP A 78 -6.57 -14.08 -23.49
N GLY A 79 -7.67 -13.59 -24.08
CA GLY A 79 -7.84 -12.16 -24.38
C GLY A 79 -7.96 -11.25 -23.15
N SER A 80 -8.11 -11.81 -21.95
CA SER A 80 -8.20 -11.08 -20.69
C SER A 80 -6.86 -10.97 -19.94
N ALA A 81 -5.85 -11.74 -20.37
CA ALA A 81 -4.55 -11.84 -19.73
C ALA A 81 -3.85 -10.48 -19.60
N VAL A 82 -3.99 -9.61 -20.59
CA VAL A 82 -3.40 -8.26 -20.57
C VAL A 82 -3.90 -7.43 -19.37
N TYR A 83 -5.20 -7.51 -19.05
CA TYR A 83 -5.78 -6.77 -17.93
C TYR A 83 -5.31 -7.32 -16.59
N ALA A 84 -5.20 -8.64 -16.46
CA ALA A 84 -4.69 -9.28 -15.26
C ALA A 84 -3.22 -8.89 -15.00
N VAL A 85 -2.37 -8.93 -16.03
CA VAL A 85 -0.95 -8.53 -15.93
C VAL A 85 -0.81 -7.06 -15.54
N ILE A 86 -1.57 -6.16 -16.18
CA ILE A 86 -1.56 -4.72 -15.83
C ILE A 86 -1.96 -4.52 -14.37
N ALA A 87 -3.03 -5.18 -13.91
CA ALA A 87 -3.48 -5.03 -12.54
C ALA A 87 -2.47 -5.55 -11.52
N CYS A 88 -1.83 -6.70 -11.81
CA CYS A 88 -0.78 -7.25 -10.96
C CYS A 88 0.43 -6.30 -10.91
N ALA A 89 0.84 -5.72 -12.03
CA ALA A 89 1.92 -4.73 -12.08
C ALA A 89 1.58 -3.49 -11.23
N LEU A 90 0.35 -2.97 -11.33
CA LEU A 90 -0.12 -1.84 -10.51
C LEU A 90 -0.03 -2.14 -9.00
N TYR A 91 -0.40 -3.36 -8.57
CA TYR A 91 -0.28 -3.73 -7.17
C TYR A 91 1.20 -3.79 -6.73
N LEU A 92 2.07 -4.39 -7.55
CA LEU A 92 3.50 -4.53 -7.25
C LEU A 92 4.23 -3.19 -7.16
N VAL A 93 3.78 -2.14 -7.85
CA VAL A 93 4.30 -0.76 -7.64
C VAL A 93 4.18 -0.34 -6.17
N GLY A 94 3.04 -0.63 -5.53
CA GLY A 94 2.82 -0.31 -4.12
C GLY A 94 3.75 -1.08 -3.17
N ILE A 95 4.08 -2.33 -3.51
CA ILE A 95 5.04 -3.16 -2.77
C ILE A 95 6.45 -2.59 -2.90
N VAL A 96 6.87 -2.25 -4.11
CA VAL A 96 8.17 -1.62 -4.35
C VAL A 96 8.29 -0.33 -3.54
N LEU A 97 7.30 0.57 -3.62
CA LEU A 97 7.29 1.80 -2.82
C LEU A 97 7.32 1.54 -1.30
N THR A 98 6.66 0.48 -0.85
CA THR A 98 6.71 0.11 0.57
C THR A 98 8.13 -0.23 0.99
N ILE A 99 8.84 -1.03 0.20
CA ILE A 99 10.20 -1.49 0.51
C ILE A 99 11.23 -0.35 0.36
N VAL A 100 11.19 0.38 -0.76
CA VAL A 100 12.27 1.31 -1.12
C VAL A 100 12.07 2.72 -0.57
N TYR A 101 10.83 3.12 -0.26
CA TYR A 101 10.52 4.46 0.23
C TYR A 101 9.97 4.42 1.66
N HIS A 102 8.84 3.76 1.90
CA HIS A 102 8.15 3.89 3.19
C HIS A 102 8.87 3.21 4.34
N VAL A 103 9.39 1.99 4.17
CA VAL A 103 10.14 1.32 5.26
C VAL A 103 11.38 2.14 5.67
N PRO A 104 12.24 2.61 4.75
CA PRO A 104 13.37 3.48 5.11
C PRO A 104 12.95 4.77 5.83
N HIS A 105 11.93 5.47 5.33
CA HIS A 105 11.46 6.72 5.96
C HIS A 105 10.84 6.47 7.33
N ASN A 106 10.08 5.39 7.48
CA ASN A 106 9.49 4.99 8.76
C ASN A 106 10.58 4.67 9.79
N ASN A 107 11.64 3.95 9.39
CA ASN A 107 12.78 3.64 10.25
C ASN A 107 13.57 4.91 10.62
N ALA A 108 13.71 5.85 9.69
CA ALA A 108 14.34 7.14 9.96
C ALA A 108 13.53 7.96 10.97
N LEU A 109 12.20 8.03 10.81
CA LEU A 109 11.32 8.67 11.80
C LEU A 109 11.41 7.99 13.17
N ASP A 110 11.52 6.66 13.22
CA ASP A 110 11.59 5.90 14.48
C ASP A 110 12.81 6.26 15.34
N ALA A 111 13.89 6.74 14.70
CA ALA A 111 15.10 7.19 15.37
C ALA A 111 15.07 8.67 15.84
N ILE A 112 14.03 9.44 15.48
CA ILE A 112 13.91 10.85 15.86
C ILE A 112 13.44 10.97 17.31
N ASP A 113 14.14 11.77 18.11
CA ASP A 113 13.63 12.27 19.40
C ASP A 113 12.52 13.30 19.12
N PRO A 114 11.27 13.04 19.54
CA PRO A 114 10.15 13.94 19.28
C PRO A 114 10.32 15.35 19.87
N THR A 115 11.17 15.52 20.88
CA THR A 115 11.38 16.77 21.61
C THR A 115 12.64 17.54 21.22
N ALA A 116 13.47 16.96 20.36
CA ALA A 116 14.71 17.60 19.92
C ALA A 116 14.46 18.83 19.03
N ALA A 117 15.43 19.75 19.05
CA ALA A 117 15.42 20.91 18.16
C ALA A 117 15.44 20.44 16.69
N GLY A 118 14.52 20.97 15.87
CA GLY A 118 14.39 20.60 14.45
C GLY A 118 13.42 19.44 14.16
N SER A 119 12.95 18.69 15.16
CA SER A 119 12.00 17.59 14.98
C SER A 119 10.65 18.07 14.41
N ALA A 120 10.23 19.29 14.75
CA ALA A 120 9.01 19.88 14.21
C ALA A 120 9.09 20.14 12.70
N ASP A 121 10.25 20.58 12.19
CA ASP A 121 10.45 20.83 10.77
C ASP A 121 10.52 19.50 10.01
N TYR A 122 11.29 18.54 10.53
CA TYR A 122 11.34 17.18 10.00
C TYR A 122 9.94 16.53 9.92
N TRP A 123 9.11 16.72 10.95
CA TRP A 123 7.75 16.18 10.96
C TRP A 123 6.87 16.75 9.85
N ARG A 124 6.95 18.06 9.56
CA ARG A 124 6.17 18.67 8.45
C ARG A 124 6.58 18.10 7.09
N ASP A 125 7.88 17.94 6.88
CA ASP A 125 8.42 17.36 5.64
C ASP A 125 8.06 15.87 5.53
N TYR A 126 8.17 15.14 6.64
CA TYR A 126 7.76 13.75 6.72
C TYR A 126 6.26 13.59 6.39
N VAL A 127 5.37 14.36 7.01
CA VAL A 127 3.92 14.25 6.78
C VAL A 127 3.59 14.49 5.31
N SER A 128 4.12 15.56 4.72
CA SER A 128 3.83 15.90 3.32
C SER A 128 4.40 14.88 2.34
N GLY A 129 5.69 14.54 2.46
CA GLY A 129 6.36 13.59 1.58
C GLY A 129 5.83 12.17 1.73
N TRP A 130 5.63 11.70 2.96
CA TRP A 130 5.08 10.37 3.23
C TRP A 130 3.66 10.24 2.67
N THR A 131 2.81 11.26 2.86
CA THR A 131 1.43 11.26 2.34
C THR A 131 1.39 11.28 0.82
N GLY A 132 2.27 12.07 0.18
CA GLY A 132 2.41 12.15 -1.27
C GLY A 132 2.69 10.79 -1.91
N TRP A 133 3.70 10.08 -1.42
CA TRP A 133 4.01 8.72 -1.92
C TRP A 133 2.98 7.68 -1.51
N ASN A 134 2.30 7.88 -0.39
CA ASN A 134 1.20 7.02 0.01
C ASN A 134 0.01 7.12 -0.96
N HIS A 135 -0.26 8.30 -1.55
CA HIS A 135 -1.28 8.42 -2.60
C HIS A 135 -1.00 7.51 -3.79
N VAL A 136 0.28 7.34 -4.17
CA VAL A 136 0.66 6.42 -5.26
C VAL A 136 0.30 4.99 -4.88
N ARG A 137 0.61 4.54 -3.65
CA ARG A 137 0.21 3.21 -3.16
C ARG A 137 -1.31 3.03 -3.13
N THR A 138 -2.05 4.05 -2.72
CA THR A 138 -3.51 4.05 -2.70
C THR A 138 -4.07 3.87 -4.11
N VAL A 139 -3.68 4.74 -5.04
CA VAL A 139 -4.21 4.72 -6.42
C VAL A 139 -3.83 3.42 -7.11
N SER A 140 -2.59 2.96 -6.96
CA SER A 140 -2.12 1.74 -7.63
C SER A 140 -2.84 0.48 -7.12
N ALA A 141 -3.04 0.35 -5.81
CA ALA A 141 -3.75 -0.79 -5.22
C ALA A 141 -5.26 -0.78 -5.53
N ILE A 142 -5.92 0.40 -5.47
CA ILE A 142 -7.34 0.53 -5.83
C ILE A 142 -7.54 0.26 -7.33
N ALA A 143 -6.68 0.81 -8.19
CA ALA A 143 -6.74 0.55 -9.63
C ALA A 143 -6.54 -0.94 -9.93
N ALA A 144 -5.58 -1.60 -9.27
CA ALA A 144 -5.38 -3.04 -9.39
C ALA A 144 -6.66 -3.82 -9.01
N SER A 145 -7.26 -3.48 -7.87
CA SER A 145 -8.52 -4.10 -7.41
C SER A 145 -9.63 -3.92 -8.45
N ALA A 146 -9.85 -2.69 -8.94
CA ALA A 146 -10.89 -2.37 -9.91
C ALA A 146 -10.70 -3.12 -11.24
N VAL A 147 -9.47 -3.17 -11.77
CA VAL A 147 -9.17 -3.86 -13.02
C VAL A 147 -9.35 -5.38 -12.88
N LEU A 148 -8.97 -5.97 -11.73
CA LEU A 148 -9.19 -7.40 -11.47
C LEU A 148 -10.68 -7.73 -11.30
N THR A 149 -11.44 -6.88 -10.61
CA THR A 149 -12.90 -7.05 -10.49
C THR A 149 -13.55 -6.96 -11.87
N TRP A 150 -13.13 -6.00 -12.69
CA TRP A 150 -13.62 -5.85 -14.06
C TRP A 150 -13.28 -7.06 -14.95
N SER A 151 -12.02 -7.53 -14.92
CA SER A 151 -11.61 -8.70 -15.71
C SER A 151 -12.41 -9.95 -15.34
N ALA A 152 -12.71 -10.14 -14.05
CA ALA A 152 -13.55 -11.23 -13.58
C ALA A 152 -15.00 -11.20 -14.11
N THR A 153 -15.49 -10.04 -14.55
CA THR A 153 -16.84 -9.92 -15.17
C THR A 153 -16.85 -10.16 -16.68
N ARG A 154 -15.70 -10.00 -17.36
CA ARG A 154 -15.57 -10.13 -18.82
C ARG A 154 -15.23 -11.53 -19.31
N GLY A 155 -14.86 -12.47 -18.43
CA GLY A 155 -14.63 -13.88 -18.78
C GLY A 155 -15.90 -14.68 -19.09
N ARG A 156 -16.84 -14.10 -19.84
CA ARG A 156 -18.07 -14.73 -20.35
C ARG A 156 -18.02 -14.79 -21.86
#